data_AF-A0A966PWN9-F1
#
_entry.id   AF-A0A966PWN9-F1
#
_cell.length_a   1.000
_cell.length_b   1.000
_cell.length_c   1.000
_cell.angle_alpha   90.00
_cell.angle_beta   90.00
_cell.angle_gamma   90.00
#
_symmetry.space_group_name_H-M   'P 1'
#
loop_
_entity.id
_entity.type
_entity.pdbx_description
1 polymer ?
#
loop_
_entity_poly.entity_id
_entity_poly.type
_entity_poly.pdbx_seq_one_letter_code
_entity_poly.pdbx_strand_id
1 'polypeptide(L)' 'MKKALISPNEQVYDVSVDPNVYLGERIAEVAENEFPVAPPLYWLDCEDYVNANNYYYDNNTKLITEKSAP' A
#
# COMPACT_ATOMS: atom_id res chain seq x y z
N MET A 1 -12.10 1.85 11.17
CA MET A 1 -11.20 2.64 10.30
C MET A 1 -9.80 2.50 10.84
N LYS A 2 -8.86 2.02 10.02
CA LYS A 2 -7.44 1.88 10.34
C LYS A 2 -6.62 2.89 9.55
N LYS A 3 -5.31 2.91 9.79
CA LYS A 3 -4.31 3.68 9.07
C LYS A 3 -3.37 2.73 8.33
N ALA A 4 -3.08 2.99 7.06
CA ALA A 4 -2.07 2.30 6.27
C ALA A 4 -0.83 3.18 6.13
N LEU A 5 0.34 2.66 6.49
CA LEU A 5 1.63 3.31 6.29
C LEU A 5 2.12 3.05 4.88
N ILE A 6 2.25 4.09 4.06
CA ILE A 6 2.69 3.99 2.68
C ILE A 6 4.20 4.24 2.60
N SER A 7 4.90 3.37 1.87
CA SER A 7 6.32 3.51 1.54
C SER A 7 6.48 3.87 0.05
N PRO A 8 6.55 5.17 -0.29
CA PRO A 8 6.53 5.61 -1.70
C PRO A 8 7.79 5.23 -2.48
N ASN A 9 8.89 4.89 -1.79
CA ASN A 9 10.12 4.43 -2.42
C ASN A 9 10.14 2.91 -2.68
N GLU A 10 9.11 2.18 -2.23
CA GLU A 10 9.01 0.74 -2.42
C GLU A 10 7.85 0.43 -3.37
N GLN A 11 8.20 0.10 -4.60
CA GLN A 11 7.25 -0.12 -5.69
C GLN A 11 6.72 -1.55 -5.68
N VAL A 12 5.42 -1.69 -5.96
CA VAL A 12 4.72 -2.96 -6.13
C VAL A 12 4.47 -3.18 -7.62
N TYR A 13 4.73 -4.39 -8.09
CA TYR A 13 4.55 -4.82 -9.48
C TYR A 13 3.63 -6.02 -9.56
N ASP A 14 2.99 -6.21 -10.72
CA ASP A 14 2.15 -7.36 -11.00
C ASP A 14 3.00 -8.60 -11.24
N VAL A 15 3.04 -9.52 -10.28
CA VAL A 15 3.80 -10.77 -10.43
C VAL A 15 2.99 -11.88 -11.12
N SER A 16 1.70 -11.66 -11.38
CA SER A 16 0.79 -12.66 -11.96
C SER A 16 0.76 -12.62 -13.48
N VAL A 17 0.85 -11.41 -14.08
CA VAL A 17 0.79 -11.21 -15.53
C VAL A 17 2.14 -10.84 -16.12
N ASP A 18 2.76 -9.76 -15.63
CA ASP A 18 4.07 -9.29 -16.09
C ASP A 18 4.77 -8.50 -14.97
N PRO A 19 5.92 -8.97 -14.45
CA PRO A 19 6.63 -8.36 -13.33
C PRO A 19 7.16 -6.95 -13.62
N ASN A 20 7.06 -6.45 -14.86
CA ASN A 20 7.41 -5.08 -15.21
C ASN A 20 6.21 -4.11 -15.13
N VAL A 21 4.99 -4.61 -14.91
CA VAL A 21 3.80 -3.76 -14.77
C VAL A 21 3.77 -3.19 -13.36
N TYR A 22 4.04 -1.89 -13.26
CA TYR A 22 3.95 -1.14 -12.02
C TYR A 22 2.48 -1.02 -11.58
N LEU A 23 2.22 -1.40 -10.33
CA LEU A 23 0.90 -1.30 -9.70
C LEU A 23 0.79 -0.08 -8.79
N GLY A 24 1.79 0.16 -7.93
CA GLY A 24 1.73 1.26 -6.97
C GLY A 24 2.81 1.21 -5.89
N GLU A 25 2.52 1.84 -4.76
CA GLU A 25 3.41 1.97 -3.60
C GLU A 25 3.08 0.90 -2.55
N ARG A 26 4.10 0.37 -1.87
CA ARG A 26 3.93 -0.65 -0.84
C ARG A 26 3.24 -0.07 0.39
N ILE A 27 2.26 -0.82 0.93
CA ILE A 27 1.80 -0.64 2.30
C ILE A 27 2.80 -1.34 3.22
N ALA A 28 3.52 -0.56 4.04
CA ALA A 28 4.52 -1.07 4.97
C ALA A 28 3.89 -1.65 6.24
N GLU A 29 2.81 -1.03 6.73
CA GLU A 29 2.11 -1.40 7.97
C GLU A 29 0.64 -0.99 7.91
N VAL A 30 -0.21 -1.69 8.68
CA VAL A 30 -1.58 -1.25 8.97
C VAL A 30 -1.76 -1.23 10.49
N ALA A 31 -2.21 -0.11 11.03
CA ALA A 31 -2.34 0.12 12.47
C ALA A 31 -3.67 0.80 12.83
N GLU A 32 -4.10 0.68 14.09
CA GLU A 32 -5.29 1.39 14.57
C GLU A 32 -5.04 2.90 14.73
N ASN A 33 -3.81 3.29 15.07
CA ASN A 33 -3.42 4.68 15.27
C ASN A 33 -2.09 4.96 14.56
N GLU A 34 -1.94 6.17 14.03
CA GLU A 34 -0.68 6.63 13.45
C GLU A 34 0.36 6.94 14.54
N PHE A 35 1.63 6.86 14.16
CA PHE A 35 2.75 7.30 14.98
C PHE A 35 3.78 8.04 14.11
N PRO A 36 4.73 8.79 14.71
CA PRO A 36 5.73 9.52 13.96
C PRO A 36 6.58 8.59 13.09
N VAL A 37 6.68 8.89 11.80
CA VAL A 37 7.46 8.14 10.81
C VAL A 37 8.43 9.06 10.09
N ALA A 38 9.53 8.50 9.61
CA ALA A 38 10.52 9.24 8.85
C ALA A 38 10.02 9.52 7.42
N PRO A 39 10.23 10.73 6.86
CA PRO A 39 9.99 10.98 5.45
C PRO A 39 10.80 10.01 4.56
N PRO A 40 10.25 9.56 3.41
CA PRO A 40 8.99 10.01 2.81
C PRO A 40 7.75 9.19 3.22
N LEU A 41 7.81 8.40 4.30
CA LEU A 41 6.67 7.60 4.75
C LEU A 41 5.50 8.49 5.19
N TYR A 42 4.27 8.05 4.92
CA TYR A 42 3.06 8.76 5.31
C TYR A 42 1.90 7.79 5.60
N TRP A 43 0.98 8.21 6.45
CA TRP A 43 -0.21 7.44 6.81
C TRP A 43 -1.42 7.89 5.98
N LEU A 44 -2.25 6.92 5.59
CA LEU A 44 -3.55 7.16 4.97
C LEU A 44 -4.64 6.38 5.70
N ASP A 45 -5.86 6.93 5.74
CA ASP A 45 -7.02 6.20 6.25
C ASP A 45 -7.32 5.00 5.34
N CYS A 46 -7.68 3.87 5.93
CA CYS A 46 -8.05 2.66 5.22
C CYS A 46 -9.16 1.88 5.93
N GLU A 47 -9.84 1.04 5.14
CA GLU A 47 -10.85 0.13 5.66
C GLU A 47 -10.23 -0.95 6.57
N ASP A 48 -11.03 -1.51 7.48
CA ASP A 48 -10.53 -2.42 8.52
C ASP A 48 -10.04 -3.78 7.97
N TYR A 49 -10.47 -4.14 6.75
CA TYR A 49 -10.06 -5.36 6.05
C TYR A 49 -8.71 -5.25 5.33
N VAL A 50 -8.18 -4.04 5.16
CA VAL A 50 -6.89 -3.81 4.50
C VAL A 50 -5.76 -4.42 5.33
N ASN A 51 -4.83 -5.08 4.66
CA ASN A 51 -3.59 -5.58 5.25
C ASN A 51 -2.39 -5.30 4.33
N ALA A 52 -1.21 -5.15 4.92
CA ALA A 52 0.00 -4.75 4.21
C ALA A 52 0.47 -5.77 3.14
N ASN A 53 0.16 -7.05 3.33
CA ASN A 53 0.65 -8.11 2.44
C ASN A 53 -0.17 -8.21 1.15
N ASN A 54 -1.48 -8.03 1.23
CA ASN A 54 -2.39 -8.26 0.10
C ASN A 54 -2.76 -6.98 -0.64
N TYR A 55 -2.45 -5.80 -0.11
CA TYR A 55 -2.85 -4.53 -0.70
C TYR A 55 -1.65 -3.64 -1.05
N TYR A 56 -1.87 -2.68 -1.94
CA TYR A 56 -0.93 -1.62 -2.29
C TYR A 56 -1.68 -0.29 -2.45
N TYR A 57 -0.95 0.82 -2.46
CA TYR A 57 -1.52 2.14 -2.74
C TYR A 57 -1.28 2.52 -4.21
N ASP A 58 -2.35 2.66 -4.99
CA ASP A 58 -2.27 3.14 -6.36
C ASP A 58 -2.21 4.68 -6.37
N ASN A 59 -1.04 5.21 -6.66
CA ASN A 59 -0.81 6.65 -6.65
C ASN A 59 -1.51 7.39 -7.83
N ASN A 60 -1.97 6.67 -8.86
CA ASN A 60 -2.73 7.25 -9.97
C ASN A 60 -4.20 7.44 -9.61
N THR A 61 -4.81 6.42 -9.01
CA THR A 61 -6.23 6.46 -8.61
C THR A 61 -6.44 7.01 -7.20
N LYS A 62 -5.36 7.11 -6.40
CA LYS A 62 -5.38 7.50 -4.97
C LYS A 62 -6.17 6.52 -4.12
N LEU A 63 -6.21 5.25 -4.51
CA LEU A 63 -6.95 4.19 -3.82
C LEU A 63 -6.03 3.10 -3.30
N ILE A 64 -6.47 2.42 -2.24
CA ILE A 64 -5.85 1.18 -1.78
C ILE A 64 -6.51 0.02 -2.53
N THR A 65 -5.69 -0.78 -3.20
CA THR A 65 -6.15 -1.83 -4.12
C THR A 65 -5.57 -3.18 -3.72
N GLU A 66 -6.38 -4.24 -3.84
CA GLU A 66 -5.94 -5.61 -3.59
C GLU A 66 -5.03 -6.08 -4.73
N LYS A 67 -3.93 -6.74 -4.37
CA LYS A 67 -3.05 -7.41 -5.33
C LYS A 67 -3.82 -8.59 -5.93
N SER A 68 -3.76 -8.74 -7.25
CA SER A 68 -4.23 -9.96 -7.88
C SER A 68 -3.44 -11.15 -7.35
N ALA A 69 -4.13 -12.25 -7.02
CA ALA A 69 -3.46 -13.48 -6.65
C ALA A 69 -2.59 -13.97 -7.82
N PRO A 70 -1.38 -14.49 -7.56
CA PRO A 70 -0.62 -15.21 -8.58
C PRO A 70 -1.36 -16.46 -9.05
#